data_AF-A0A2X1MQX5-F1
#
_entry.id   AF-A0A2X1MQX5-F1
#
_cell.length_a   1.000
_cell.length_b   1.000
_cell.length_c   1.000
_cell.angle_alpha   90.00
_cell.angle_beta   90.00
_cell.angle_gamma   90.00
#
_symmetry.space_group_name_H-M   'P 1'
#
loop_
_entity.id
_entity.type
_entity.pdbx_description
1 polymer ?
#
loop_
_entity_poly.entity_id
_entity_poly.type
_entity_poly.pdbx_seq_one_letter_code
_entity_poly.pdbx_strand_id
1 'polypeptide(L)'
;MVDNVLSQPEGKRLMLLAPIIKERKGEHTKTLENLASQGYIRARIDGEVCDLSDPPKLELQKKHTIEVVVDRFKVRDDLTQRLAESFETALELSGGTAVVADMDDPKSGRAAVLRQLRLPNLRLQYA
;
A
#
# COMPACT_ATOMS: atom_id res chain seq x y z
N MET A 1 14.18 1.14 -4.36
CA MET A 1 12.77 0.82 -4.01
C MET A 1 11.92 0.91 -5.27
N VAL A 2 11.92 2.09 -5.90
CA VAL A 2 11.35 2.34 -7.22
C VAL A 2 11.98 1.46 -8.29
N ASP A 3 13.30 1.28 -8.27
CA ASP A 3 14.05 0.46 -9.24
C ASP A 3 13.63 -1.02 -9.25
N ASN A 4 13.24 -1.56 -8.08
CA ASN A 4 12.74 -2.93 -7.96
C ASN A 4 11.35 -3.11 -8.57
N VAL A 5 10.57 -2.04 -8.66
CA VAL A 5 9.27 -2.05 -9.33
C VAL A 5 9.46 -1.87 -10.83
N LEU A 6 10.39 -1.00 -11.24
CA LEU A 6 10.74 -0.78 -12.65
C LEU A 6 11.43 -1.99 -13.29
N SER A 7 12.10 -2.85 -12.52
CA SER A 7 12.67 -4.10 -13.03
C SER A 7 11.64 -5.19 -13.36
N GLN A 8 10.35 -4.95 -13.09
CA GLN A 8 9.27 -5.84 -13.49
C GLN A 8 8.97 -5.73 -15.00
N PRO A 9 8.27 -6.72 -15.59
CA PRO A 9 7.87 -6.64 -16.99
C PRO A 9 7.12 -5.35 -17.30
N GLU A 10 7.54 -4.66 -18.35
CA GLU A 10 6.90 -3.43 -18.81
C GLU A 10 5.42 -3.68 -19.17
N GLY A 11 4.55 -2.72 -18.83
CA GLY A 11 3.11 -2.83 -19.08
C GLY A 11 2.33 -3.65 -18.05
N LYS A 12 3.01 -4.28 -17.09
CA LYS A 12 2.39 -4.98 -15.96
C LYS A 12 1.61 -4.01 -15.07
N ARG A 13 0.40 -4.39 -14.66
CA ARG A 13 -0.50 -3.56 -13.85
C ARG A 13 -0.25 -3.84 -12.38
N LEU A 14 0.29 -2.85 -11.68
CA LEU A 14 0.60 -2.97 -10.27
C LEU A 14 -0.24 -1.98 -9.47
N MET A 15 -0.49 -2.36 -8.21
CA MET A 15 -1.08 -1.48 -7.22
C MET A 15 -0.15 -1.35 -6.02
N LEU A 16 -0.06 -0.11 -5.53
CA LEU A 16 0.66 0.22 -4.31
C LEU A 16 -0.31 0.19 -3.14
N LEU A 17 0.03 -0.62 -2.15
CA LEU A 17 -0.75 -0.90 -0.97
C LEU A 17 0.01 -0.44 0.27
N ALA A 18 -0.67 0.27 1.15
CA ALA A 18 -0.16 0.66 2.46
C ALA A 18 -0.85 -0.21 3.53
N PRO A 19 -0.18 -1.25 4.06
CA PRO A 19 -0.75 -2.12 5.07
C PRO A 19 -0.79 -1.42 6.43
N ILE A 20 -1.99 -1.03 6.85
CA ILE A 20 -2.24 -0.31 8.11
C ILE A 20 -2.38 -1.31 9.25
N ILE A 21 -3.07 -2.41 8.98
CA ILE A 21 -3.32 -3.47 9.95
C ILE A 21 -2.92 -4.80 9.32
N LYS A 22 -2.14 -5.58 10.06
CA LYS A 22 -1.69 -6.92 9.64
C LYS A 22 -2.07 -7.95 10.69
N GLU A 23 -2.90 -8.90 10.30
CA GLU A 23 -3.30 -10.04 11.13
C GLU A 23 -3.79 -9.68 12.54
N ARG A 24 -4.53 -8.57 12.69
CA ARG A 24 -5.07 -8.14 14.00
C ARG A 24 -6.55 -8.46 14.12
N LYS A 25 -6.92 -8.96 15.29
CA LYS A 25 -8.33 -9.10 15.68
C LYS A 25 -8.95 -7.75 15.98
N GLY A 26 -10.21 -7.56 15.59
CA GLY A 26 -10.89 -6.28 15.74
C GLY A 26 -11.83 -5.96 14.58
N GLU A 27 -12.87 -5.18 14.86
CA GLU A 27 -13.75 -4.64 13.82
C GLU A 27 -13.09 -3.50 13.04
N HIS A 28 -12.06 -2.86 13.63
CA HIS A 28 -11.26 -1.77 13.03
C HIS A 28 -12.06 -0.62 12.38
N THR A 29 -13.31 -0.42 12.82
CA THR A 29 -14.23 0.62 12.32
C THR A 29 -13.63 2.02 12.39
N LYS A 30 -13.06 2.38 13.55
CA LYS A 30 -12.36 3.66 13.73
C LYS A 30 -11.21 3.87 12.74
N THR A 31 -10.51 2.80 12.36
CA THR A 31 -9.41 2.89 11.39
C THR A 31 -9.97 3.13 10.00
N LEU A 32 -11.03 2.42 9.62
CA LEU A 32 -11.70 2.59 8.33
C LEU A 32 -12.31 3.99 8.19
N GLU A 33 -12.95 4.51 9.24
CA GLU A 33 -13.48 5.88 9.28
C GLU A 33 -12.37 6.93 9.13
N ASN A 34 -11.24 6.76 9.84
CA ASN A 34 -10.08 7.64 9.69
C ASN A 34 -9.56 7.63 8.24
N LEU A 35 -9.46 6.46 7.61
CA LEU A 35 -9.01 6.34 6.23
C LEU A 35 -9.98 7.01 5.25
N ALA A 36 -11.29 6.84 5.44
CA ALA A 36 -12.29 7.53 4.66
C ALA A 36 -12.20 9.05 4.83
N SER A 37 -11.97 9.54 6.06
CA SER A 37 -11.80 10.97 6.36
C SER A 37 -10.56 11.59 5.73
N GLN A 38 -9.52 10.78 5.50
CA GLN A 38 -8.30 11.18 4.78
C GLN A 38 -8.50 11.23 3.26
N GLY A 39 -9.68 10.84 2.76
CA GLY A 39 -10.02 10.86 1.33
C GLY A 39 -9.65 9.58 0.59
N TYR A 40 -9.28 8.50 1.29
CA TYR A 40 -9.08 7.20 0.65
C TYR A 40 -10.43 6.55 0.34
N ILE A 41 -10.57 6.08 -0.90
CA ILE A 41 -11.81 5.48 -1.41
C ILE A 41 -11.74 3.96 -1.38
N ARG A 42 -10.56 3.36 -1.60
CA ARG A 42 -10.42 1.91 -1.76
C ARG A 42 -9.42 1.34 -0.79
N ALA A 43 -9.79 0.24 -0.16
CA ALA A 43 -8.93 -0.57 0.68
C ALA A 43 -9.07 -2.04 0.32
N ARG A 44 -7.99 -2.79 0.50
CA ARG A 44 -7.98 -4.24 0.43
C ARG A 44 -8.10 -4.77 1.85
N ILE A 45 -9.16 -5.52 2.12
CA ILE A 45 -9.45 -6.14 3.41
C ILE A 45 -9.45 -7.64 3.20
N ASP A 46 -8.56 -8.37 3.88
CA ASP A 46 -8.40 -9.83 3.78
C ASP A 46 -8.21 -10.35 2.34
N GLY A 47 -7.63 -9.52 1.47
CA GLY A 47 -7.39 -9.84 0.06
C GLY A 47 -8.50 -9.40 -0.89
N GLU A 48 -9.65 -8.96 -0.39
CA GLU A 48 -10.73 -8.40 -1.19
C GLU A 48 -10.64 -6.88 -1.26
N VAL A 49 -10.77 -6.30 -2.46
CA VAL A 49 -10.77 -4.85 -2.64
C VAL A 49 -12.18 -4.33 -2.44
N CYS A 50 -12.37 -3.54 -1.39
CA CYS A 50 -13.64 -2.94 -0.99
C CYS A 50 -13.57 -1.41 -1.02
N ASP A 51 -14.73 -0.77 -1.06
CA ASP A 51 -14.84 0.68 -0.91
C ASP A 51 -14.84 1.05 0.59
N LEU A 52 -14.14 2.12 0.95
CA LEU A 52 -14.10 2.65 2.30
C LEU A 52 -15.39 3.41 2.66
N SER A 53 -16.18 3.80 1.66
CA SER A 53 -17.49 4.46 1.84
C SER A 53 -18.55 3.49 2.38
N ASP A 54 -18.43 2.20 2.05
CA ASP A 54 -19.31 1.13 2.52
C ASP A 54 -18.47 -0.10 2.90
N PRO A 55 -17.72 -0.03 4.02
CA PRO A 55 -16.81 -1.09 4.39
C PRO A 55 -17.57 -2.32 4.89
N PRO A 56 -17.10 -3.54 4.57
CA PRO A 56 -17.69 -4.76 5.09
C PRO A 56 -17.59 -4.81 6.62
N LYS A 57 -18.60 -5.39 7.28
CA LYS A 57 -18.56 -5.64 8.72
C LYS A 57 -17.51 -6.70 9.03
N LEU A 58 -16.47 -6.29 9.75
CA LEU A 58 -15.39 -7.17 10.21
C LEU A 58 -15.78 -7.87 11.52
N GLU A 59 -15.33 -9.12 11.69
CA GLU A 59 -15.65 -9.92 12.87
C GLU A 59 -14.58 -9.73 13.96
N LEU A 60 -14.99 -9.34 15.17
CA LEU A 60 -14.07 -9.12 16.29
C LEU A 60 -13.13 -10.31 16.60
N GLN A 61 -13.58 -11.54 16.34
CA GLN A 61 -12.83 -12.77 16.66
C GLN A 61 -11.85 -13.19 15.56
N LYS A 62 -11.98 -12.67 14.34
CA LYS A 62 -11.13 -13.02 13.21
C LYS A 62 -9.98 -12.04 13.08
N LYS A 63 -8.85 -12.54 12.60
CA LYS A 63 -7.70 -11.70 12.26
C LYS A 63 -7.97 -11.08 10.91
N HIS A 64 -7.89 -9.76 10.85
CA HIS A 64 -8.08 -9.01 9.63
C HIS A 64 -6.77 -8.34 9.20
N THR A 65 -6.59 -8.21 7.90
CA THR A 65 -5.51 -7.44 7.27
C THR A 65 -6.12 -6.35 6.41
N ILE A 66 -5.77 -5.10 6.69
CA ILE A 66 -6.31 -3.92 6.03
C ILE A 66 -5.17 -3.16 5.37
N GLU A 67 -5.24 -3.04 4.05
CA GLU A 67 -4.25 -2.39 3.22
C GLU A 67 -4.92 -1.32 2.35
N VAL A 68 -4.48 -0.08 2.45
CA VAL A 68 -5.07 1.02 1.67
C VAL A 68 -4.49 1.02 0.28
N VAL A 69 -5.34 1.16 -0.74
CA VAL A 69 -4.88 1.29 -2.13
C VAL A 69 -4.48 2.74 -2.36
N VAL A 70 -3.17 3.01 -2.38
CA VAL A 70 -2.62 4.37 -2.54
C VAL A 70 -2.57 4.75 -4.00
N ASP A 71 -2.02 3.89 -4.86
CA ASP A 71 -1.94 4.15 -6.30
C ASP A 71 -2.10 2.88 -7.13
N ARG A 72 -2.50 3.04 -8.38
CA ARG A 72 -2.56 2.00 -9.41
C ARG A 72 -1.88 2.51 -10.66
N PHE A 73 -0.89 1.78 -11.14
CA PHE A 73 -0.09 2.19 -12.29
C PHE A 73 0.29 0.99 -13.16
N LYS A 74 0.74 1.29 -14.37
CA LYS A 74 1.44 0.32 -15.22
C LYS A 74 2.92 0.58 -15.14
N VAL A 75 3.72 -0.48 -15.10
CA VAL A 75 5.20 -0.38 -15.12
C VAL A 75 5.64 0.29 -16.42
N ARG A 76 6.28 1.46 -16.28
CA ARG A 76 6.88 2.28 -17.35
C ARG A 76 8.00 3.13 -16.74
N ASP A 77 9.01 3.47 -17.53
CA ASP A 77 10.18 4.23 -17.04
C ASP A 77 9.88 5.69 -16.68
N ASP A 78 8.83 6.26 -17.27
CA ASP A 78 8.42 7.65 -17.04
C ASP A 78 7.72 7.88 -15.69
N LEU A 79 7.42 6.81 -14.95
CA LEU A 79 6.64 6.88 -13.71
C LEU A 79 7.49 7.09 -12.45
N THR A 80 8.82 7.13 -12.57
CA THR A 80 9.77 7.15 -11.45
C THR A 80 9.44 8.21 -10.38
N GLN A 81 9.18 9.46 -10.79
CA GLN A 81 8.87 10.56 -9.86
C GLN A 81 7.54 10.36 -9.12
N ARG A 82 6.47 10.05 -9.87
CA ARG A 82 5.15 9.76 -9.29
C ARG A 82 5.19 8.56 -8.36
N LEU A 83 5.97 7.53 -8.72
CA LEU A 83 6.15 6.34 -7.91
C LEU A 83 6.79 6.70 -6.57
N ALA A 84 7.84 7.53 -6.58
CA ALA A 84 8.53 7.97 -5.38
C ALA A 84 7.57 8.69 -4.41
N GLU A 85 6.78 9.65 -4.89
CA GLU A 85 5.78 10.37 -4.10
C GLU A 85 4.71 9.43 -3.53
N SER A 86 4.25 8.47 -4.35
CA SER A 86 3.27 7.47 -3.93
C SER A 86 3.83 6.53 -2.86
N PHE A 87 5.09 6.13 -2.99
CA PHE A 87 5.80 5.31 -2.02
C PHE A 87 5.97 6.04 -0.69
N GLU A 88 6.37 7.31 -0.72
CA GLU A 88 6.50 8.14 0.48
C GLU A 88 5.16 8.21 1.23
N THR A 89 4.08 8.50 0.51
CA THR A 89 2.71 8.50 1.08
C THR A 89 2.35 7.15 1.72
N ALA A 90 2.61 6.04 1.01
CA ALA A 90 2.31 4.70 1.51
C ALA A 90 3.14 4.32 2.75
N LEU A 91 4.41 4.74 2.78
CA LEU A 91 5.32 4.52 3.90
C LEU A 91 4.90 5.36 5.11
N GLU A 92 4.55 6.63 4.94
CA GLU A 92 4.06 7.48 6.03
C GLU A 92 2.78 6.91 6.65
N LEU A 93 1.84 6.48 5.81
CA LEU A 93 0.55 5.96 6.26
C LEU A 93 0.68 4.63 7.03
N SER A 94 1.60 3.77 6.61
CA SER A 94 1.82 2.43 7.18
C SER A 94 2.88 2.37 8.30
N GLY A 95 3.57 3.48 8.58
CA GLY A 95 4.70 3.51 9.52
C GLY A 95 5.98 2.85 8.97
N GLY A 96 6.17 2.91 7.65
CA GLY A 96 7.41 2.53 6.96
C GLY A 96 7.34 1.20 6.22
N THR A 97 6.15 0.74 5.81
CA THR A 97 5.99 -0.47 5.00
C THR A 97 5.13 -0.24 3.77
N ALA A 98 5.65 -0.43 2.58
CA ALA A 98 4.83 -0.51 1.37
C ALA A 98 4.72 -1.95 0.86
N VAL A 99 3.60 -2.28 0.23
CA VAL A 99 3.36 -3.55 -0.47
C VAL A 99 2.99 -3.25 -1.91
N VAL A 100 3.63 -3.92 -2.85
CA VAL A 100 3.26 -3.85 -4.27
C VAL A 100 2.59 -5.16 -4.63
N ALA A 101 1.39 -5.09 -5.17
CA ALA A 101 0.64 -6.26 -5.62
C ALA A 101 0.27 -6.13 -7.10
N ASP A 102 0.14 -7.27 -7.76
CA ASP A 102 -0.38 -7.33 -9.12
C ASP A 102 -1.89 -7.10 -9.12
N MET A 103 -2.39 -6.39 -10.14
CA MET A 103 -3.83 -6.25 -10.36
C MET A 103 -4.46 -7.51 -10.94
N ASP A 104 -3.72 -8.23 -11.80
CA ASP A 104 -4.25 -9.39 -12.53
C ASP A 104 -4.15 -10.68 -11.71
N ASP A 105 -3.27 -10.70 -10.70
CA ASP A 105 -3.18 -11.80 -9.74
C ASP A 105 -3.08 -11.27 -8.29
N PRO A 106 -4.23 -11.00 -7.64
CA PRO A 106 -4.27 -10.49 -6.27
C PRO A 106 -3.73 -11.48 -5.23
N LYS A 107 -3.54 -12.77 -5.58
CA LYS A 107 -2.99 -13.82 -4.70
C LYS A 107 -1.50 -14.07 -4.93
N SER A 108 -0.93 -13.67 -6.07
CA SER A 108 0.49 -13.85 -6.42
C SER A 108 1.46 -13.14 -5.48
N GLY A 109 0.99 -12.14 -4.73
CA GLY A 109 1.54 -11.75 -3.43
C GLY A 109 3.06 -11.71 -3.31
N ARG A 110 3.80 -11.25 -4.33
CA ARG A 110 5.18 -10.81 -4.14
C ARG A 110 5.12 -9.47 -3.43
N ALA A 111 4.80 -9.52 -2.15
CA ALA A 111 4.92 -8.39 -1.25
C ALA A 111 6.41 -8.03 -1.16
N ALA A 112 6.86 -7.16 -2.06
CA ALA A 112 8.08 -6.42 -1.84
C ALA A 112 7.81 -5.50 -0.64
N VAL A 113 7.97 -6.05 0.57
CA VAL A 113 7.93 -5.31 1.82
C VAL A 113 9.16 -4.42 1.82
N LEU A 114 8.98 -3.23 1.29
CA LEU A 114 10.03 -2.23 1.26
C LEU A 114 9.95 -1.48 2.59
N ARG A 115 10.77 -1.92 3.54
CA ARG A 115 10.92 -1.25 4.83
C ARG A 115 11.88 -0.09 4.63
N GLN A 116 11.45 1.13 4.97
CA GLN A 116 12.39 2.24 5.05
C GLN A 116 13.34 1.95 6.21
N LEU A 117 14.57 1.52 5.89
CA LEU A 117 15.66 1.52 6.84
C LEU A 117 15.84 2.97 7.25
N ARG A 118 15.40 3.31 8.46
CA ARG A 118 15.67 4.59 9.12
C ARG A 118 17.18 4.65 9.35
N LEU A 119 17.94 4.99 8.33
CA LEU A 119 19.34 5.39 8.49
C LEU A 119 19.30 6.76 9.18
N PRO A 120 19.86 6.93 10.39
CA PRO A 120 19.68 8.15 11.16
C PRO A 120 20.31 9.41 10.55
N ASN A 121 21.10 9.32 9.48
CA ASN A 121 21.81 10.46 8.92
C ASN A 121 22.13 10.20 7.45
N LEU A 122 21.42 10.82 6.51
CA LEU A 122 21.99 11.10 5.21
C LEU A 122 21.50 12.47 4.73
N ARG A 123 22.36 13.47 4.93
CA ARG A 123 22.28 14.76 4.24
C ARG A 123 22.27 14.48 2.74
N LEU A 124 21.13 14.70 2.09
CA LEU A 124 21.06 14.86 0.64
C LEU A 124 21.67 16.22 0.31
N GLN A 125 22.98 16.23 0.04
CA GLN A 125 23.58 17.24 -0.81
C GLN A 125 23.35 16.78 -2.25
N TYR A 126 22.35 17.34 -2.92
CA TYR A 126 22.37 17.43 -4.38
C TYR A 126 23.32 18.59 -4.73
N ALA A 127 24.41 18.27 -5.41
CA ALA A 127 25.32 19.20 -6.08
C ALA A 127 25.29 18.88 -7.57
#